data_AF-A0A9E1UMU2-F1
#
_entry.id   AF-A0A9E1UMU2-F1
#
_cell.length_a   1.000
_cell.length_b   1.000
_cell.length_c   1.000
_cell.angle_alpha   90.00
_cell.angle_beta   90.00
_cell.angle_gamma   90.00
#
_symmetry.space_group_name_H-M   'P 1'
#
loop_
_entity.id
_entity.type
_entity.pdbx_description
1 polymer ?
#
loop_
_entity_poly.entity_id
_entity_poly.type
_entity_poly.pdbx_seq_one_letter_code
_entity_poly.pdbx_strand_id
1 'polypeptide(L)'
;MKPNALWGFYKRYAPDRIQQFERACKTSASKSQESLLAMAQHYLDLEELRQRNPEEYGRLLELEQAESKARELGRRVTALALSSSKPGSVGHKSLLKTRKELRLALEKCFQSSQQNQLIEMNRLEAEVRDLRALLQQRQGARELILQQRFLDLSGTHWEPDE
;
A
#
# COMPACT_ATOMS: atom_id res chain seq x y z
N MET A 1 -10.44 -1.36 -19.22
CA MET A 1 -10.54 -0.33 -18.15
C MET A 1 -11.48 0.77 -18.63
N LYS A 2 -12.59 1.05 -17.93
CA LYS A 2 -13.49 2.16 -18.33
C LYS A 2 -12.85 3.49 -17.90
N PRO A 3 -12.50 4.43 -18.81
CA PRO A 3 -11.80 5.67 -18.46
C PRO A 3 -12.51 6.49 -17.36
N ASN A 4 -13.85 6.42 -17.32
CA ASN A 4 -14.67 7.09 -16.31
C ASN A 4 -14.48 6.53 -14.89
N ALA A 5 -14.05 5.27 -14.73
CA ALA A 5 -13.83 4.66 -13.41
C ALA A 5 -12.54 5.15 -12.76
N LEU A 6 -11.45 5.23 -13.53
CA LEU A 6 -10.17 5.77 -13.09
C LEU A 6 -10.33 7.22 -12.59
N TRP A 7 -10.96 8.07 -13.41
CA TRP A 7 -11.19 9.46 -13.01
C TRP A 7 -12.14 9.60 -11.84
N GLY A 8 -13.19 8.78 -11.78
CA GLY A 8 -14.10 8.74 -10.64
C GLY A 8 -13.39 8.37 -9.33
N PHE A 9 -12.48 7.39 -9.38
CA PHE A 9 -11.65 6.99 -8.25
C PHE A 9 -10.80 8.16 -7.76
N TYR A 10 -9.95 8.73 -8.63
CA TYR A 10 -9.05 9.80 -8.20
C TYR A 10 -9.80 11.06 -7.79
N LYS A 11 -10.95 11.37 -8.40
CA LYS A 11 -11.77 12.51 -8.00
C LYS A 11 -12.29 12.38 -6.56
N ARG A 12 -12.57 11.15 -6.12
CA ARG A 12 -13.09 10.88 -4.79
C ARG A 12 -11.99 10.73 -3.74
N TYR A 13 -10.88 10.06 -4.09
CA TYR A 13 -9.90 9.61 -3.11
C TYR A 13 -8.60 10.41 -3.14
N ALA A 14 -8.17 10.89 -4.31
CA ALA A 14 -6.91 11.63 -4.47
C ALA A 14 -7.01 12.70 -5.57
N PRO A 15 -7.82 13.76 -5.36
CA PRO A 15 -8.06 14.79 -6.36
C PRO A 15 -6.77 15.57 -6.72
N ASP A 16 -5.77 15.55 -5.83
CA ASP A 16 -4.48 16.14 -6.10
C ASP A 16 -3.72 15.46 -7.25
N ARG A 17 -3.91 14.16 -7.46
CA ARG A 17 -3.32 13.42 -8.57
C ARG A 17 -3.88 13.88 -9.91
N ILE A 18 -5.17 14.21 -9.97
CA ILE A 18 -5.79 14.82 -11.16
C ILE A 18 -5.13 16.17 -11.46
N GLN A 19 -4.96 17.01 -10.43
CA GLN A 19 -4.28 18.31 -10.61
C GLN A 19 -2.82 18.16 -11.06
N GLN A 20 -2.11 17.14 -10.57
CA GLN A 20 -0.74 16.83 -11.01
C GLN A 20 -0.71 16.42 -12.48
N PHE A 21 -1.62 15.54 -12.89
CA PHE A 21 -1.76 15.13 -14.29
C PHE A 21 -2.08 16.32 -15.20
N GLU A 22 -3.04 17.18 -14.83
CA GLU A 22 -3.38 18.38 -15.59
C GLU A 22 -2.19 19.34 -15.76
N ARG A 23 -1.34 19.47 -14.72
CA ARG A 23 -0.10 20.25 -14.81
C ARG A 23 0.93 19.58 -15.71
N ALA A 24 1.04 18.25 -15.67
CA ALA A 24 1.92 17.49 -16.54
C ALA A 24 1.52 17.66 -18.02
N CYS A 25 0.22 17.63 -18.34
CA CYS A 25 -0.30 17.93 -19.68
C CYS A 25 0.11 19.31 -20.19
N LYS A 26 0.16 20.31 -19.31
CA LYS A 26 0.61 21.68 -19.66
C LYS A 26 2.13 21.79 -19.84
N THR A 27 2.90 20.83 -19.33
CA THR A 27 4.37 20.87 -19.33
C THR A 27 4.96 20.12 -20.51
N SER A 28 4.62 18.83 -20.68
CA SER A 28 5.05 18.04 -21.84
C SER A 28 4.22 16.77 -22.00
N ALA A 29 4.11 16.29 -23.24
CA ALA A 29 3.39 15.05 -23.57
C ALA A 29 3.98 13.84 -22.82
N SER A 30 5.32 13.69 -22.80
CA SER A 30 6.00 12.59 -22.09
C SER A 30 5.63 12.53 -20.60
N LYS A 31 5.70 13.68 -19.90
CA LYS A 31 5.37 13.75 -18.46
C LYS A 31 3.91 13.41 -18.19
N SER A 32 3.01 13.84 -19.08
CA SER A 32 1.59 13.52 -18.95
C SER A 32 1.33 12.03 -19.15
N GLN A 33 2.04 11.38 -20.08
CA GLN A 33 1.93 9.94 -20.31
C GLN A 33 2.46 9.13 -19.13
N GLU A 34 3.63 9.48 -18.61
CA GLU A 34 4.20 8.85 -17.40
C GLU A 34 3.24 8.98 -16.20
N SER A 35 2.70 10.18 -15.98
CA SER A 35 1.72 10.42 -14.91
C SER A 35 0.46 9.58 -15.09
N LEU A 36 -0.07 9.46 -16.31
CA LEU A 36 -1.27 8.68 -16.58
C LEU A 36 -1.02 7.18 -16.38
N LEU A 37 0.13 6.67 -16.83
CA LEU A 37 0.52 5.28 -16.66
C LEU A 37 0.65 4.92 -15.18
N ALA A 38 1.33 5.76 -14.38
CA ALA A 38 1.46 5.54 -12.95
C ALA A 38 0.09 5.53 -12.24
N MET A 39 -0.81 6.45 -12.60
CA MET A 39 -2.17 6.47 -12.05
C MET A 39 -2.98 5.25 -12.46
N ALA A 40 -2.87 4.82 -13.72
CA ALA A 40 -3.58 3.64 -14.21
C ALA A 40 -3.08 2.35 -13.53
N GLN A 41 -1.76 2.19 -13.41
CA GLN A 41 -1.17 1.03 -12.75
C GLN A 41 -1.61 0.94 -11.29
N HIS A 42 -1.44 2.02 -10.53
CA HIS A 42 -1.84 2.05 -9.13
C HIS A 42 -3.34 1.76 -8.92
N TYR A 43 -4.20 2.28 -9.81
CA TYR A 43 -5.63 1.96 -9.77
C TYR A 43 -5.91 0.48 -10.03
N LEU A 44 -5.23 -0.12 -11.01
CA LEU A 44 -5.40 -1.55 -11.32
C LEU A 44 -4.93 -2.43 -10.16
N ASP A 45 -3.79 -2.10 -9.54
CA ASP A 45 -3.28 -2.81 -8.37
C ASP A 45 -4.29 -2.80 -7.22
N LEU A 46 -4.91 -1.63 -6.96
CA LEU A 46 -5.95 -1.51 -5.94
C LEU A 46 -7.24 -2.26 -6.28
N GLU A 47 -7.67 -2.29 -7.54
CA GLU A 47 -8.87 -3.05 -7.93
C GLU A 47 -8.65 -4.56 -7.90
N GLU A 48 -7.44 -5.04 -8.23
CA GLU A 48 -7.08 -6.45 -8.05
C GLU A 48 -7.08 -6.82 -6.56
N LEU A 49 -6.51 -5.95 -5.72
CA LEU A 49 -6.49 -6.12 -4.28
C LEU A 49 -7.91 -6.11 -3.69
N ARG A 50 -8.81 -5.27 -4.20
CA ARG A 50 -10.19 -5.17 -3.73
C ARG A 50 -10.94 -6.51 -3.78
N GLN A 51 -10.63 -7.36 -4.76
CA GLN A 51 -11.24 -8.68 -4.90
C GLN A 51 -10.59 -9.73 -3.99
N ARG A 52 -9.26 -9.66 -3.81
CA ARG A 52 -8.48 -10.67 -3.07
C ARG A 52 -8.43 -10.41 -1.57
N ASN A 53 -8.33 -9.14 -1.18
CA ASN A 53 -8.20 -8.71 0.20
C ASN A 53 -8.90 -7.35 0.43
N PRO A 54 -10.23 -7.35 0.65
CA PRO A 54 -11.02 -6.13 0.86
C PRO A 54 -10.56 -5.28 2.05
N GLU A 55 -10.02 -5.91 3.09
CA GLU A 55 -9.53 -5.21 4.28
C GLU A 55 -8.27 -4.40 3.98
N GLU A 56 -7.31 -5.02 3.29
CA GLU A 56 -6.08 -4.35 2.86
C GLU A 56 -6.38 -3.24 1.86
N TYR A 57 -7.30 -3.48 0.92
CA TYR A 57 -7.83 -2.44 0.04
C TYR A 57 -8.37 -1.24 0.83
N GLY A 58 -9.20 -1.48 1.85
CA GLY A 58 -9.74 -0.42 2.71
C GLY A 58 -8.63 0.41 3.38
N ARG A 59 -7.63 -0.25 3.95
CA ARG A 59 -6.49 0.41 4.61
C ARG A 59 -5.66 1.24 3.64
N LEU A 60 -5.35 0.72 2.45
CA LEU A 60 -4.59 1.45 1.43
C LEU A 60 -5.38 2.64 0.88
N LEU A 61 -6.70 2.50 0.76
CA LEU A 61 -7.58 3.59 0.32
C LEU A 61 -7.61 4.74 1.33
N GLU A 62 -7.68 4.42 2.63
CA GLU A 62 -7.60 5.41 3.70
C GLU A 62 -6.23 6.12 3.72
N LEU A 63 -5.16 5.37 3.47
CA LEU A 63 -3.82 5.93 3.34
C LEU A 63 -3.72 6.90 2.16
N GLU A 64 -4.19 6.51 0.97
CA GLU A 64 -4.17 7.38 -0.22
C GLU A 64 -4.99 8.68 -0.01
N GLN A 65 -6.13 8.60 0.69
CA GLN A 65 -6.88 9.80 1.09
C GLN A 65 -6.09 10.70 2.04
N ALA A 66 -5.45 10.11 3.05
CA ALA A 66 -4.65 10.84 4.02
C ALA A 66 -3.45 11.53 3.33
N GLU A 67 -2.77 10.83 2.43
CA GLU A 67 -1.65 11.37 1.68
C GLU A 67 -2.08 12.47 0.71
N SER A 68 -3.20 12.29 0.00
CA SER A 68 -3.80 13.32 -0.85
C SER A 68 -4.05 14.61 -0.06
N LYS A 69 -4.65 14.49 1.13
CA LYS A 69 -4.88 15.62 2.04
C LYS A 69 -3.57 16.27 2.47
N ALA A 70 -2.54 15.48 2.82
CA ALA A 70 -1.23 16.01 3.18
C ALA A 70 -0.58 16.77 2.01
N ARG A 71 -0.66 16.25 0.79
CA ARG A 71 -0.16 16.91 -0.44
C ARG A 71 -0.91 18.21 -0.73
N GLU A 72 -2.23 18.25 -0.54
CA GLU A 72 -3.04 19.47 -0.66
C GLU A 72 -2.63 20.53 0.37
N LEU A 73 -2.54 20.15 1.65
CA LEU A 73 -2.09 21.03 2.73
C LEU A 73 -0.69 21.56 2.48
N GLY A 74 0.23 20.72 1.97
CA GLY A 74 1.58 21.11 1.56
C GLY A 74 1.56 22.25 0.52
N ARG A 75 0.77 22.09 -0.54
CA ARG A 75 0.62 23.16 -1.56
C ARG A 75 0.02 24.44 -0.98
N ARG A 76 -0.95 24.33 -0.08
CA ARG A 76 -1.53 25.49 0.62
C ARG A 76 -0.52 26.20 1.50
N VAL A 77 0.33 25.46 2.22
CA VAL A 77 1.43 26.03 3.00
C VAL A 77 2.39 26.79 2.09
N THR A 78 2.80 26.22 0.96
CA THR A 78 3.68 26.90 -0.01
C THR A 78 3.05 28.19 -0.53
N ALA A 79 1.78 28.15 -0.95
CA ALA A 79 1.08 29.32 -1.46
C ALA A 79 0.95 30.42 -0.38
N LEU A 80 0.55 30.06 0.84
CA LEU A 80 0.43 31.00 1.96
C LEU A 80 1.77 31.57 2.41
N ALA A 81 2.85 30.79 2.34
CA ALA A 81 4.19 31.24 2.66
C ALA A 81 4.70 32.29 1.66
N LEU A 82 4.34 32.16 0.38
CA LEU A 82 4.67 33.14 -0.65
C LEU A 82 3.86 34.45 -0.48
N SER A 83 2.62 34.36 0.01
CA SER A 83 1.72 35.53 0.12
C SER A 83 1.73 36.21 1.50
N SER A 84 2.27 35.56 2.55
CA SER A 84 2.23 36.08 3.93
C SER A 84 3.55 36.73 4.34
N SER A 85 3.65 38.03 4.16
CA SER A 85 4.89 38.80 4.39
C SER A 85 5.00 39.46 5.78
N LYS A 86 3.89 39.63 6.52
CA LYS A 86 3.89 40.31 7.82
C LYS A 86 3.50 39.39 8.99
N PRO A 87 4.36 39.25 10.02
CA PRO A 87 4.01 38.60 11.29
C PRO A 87 2.75 39.23 11.88
N GLY A 88 1.85 38.41 12.43
CA GLY A 88 0.58 38.85 13.03
C GLY A 88 -0.59 39.10 12.06
N SER A 89 -0.35 39.15 10.74
CA SER A 89 -1.42 39.27 9.74
C SER A 89 -2.34 38.05 9.69
N VAL A 90 -3.55 38.23 9.12
CA VAL A 90 -4.52 37.12 8.90
C VAL A 90 -3.89 36.00 8.04
N GLY A 91 -3.10 36.37 7.03
CA GLY A 91 -2.34 35.42 6.21
C GLY A 91 -1.33 34.61 7.04
N HIS A 92 -0.56 35.29 7.91
CA HIS A 92 0.39 34.62 8.79
C HIS A 92 -0.28 33.67 9.80
N LYS A 93 -1.41 34.07 10.40
CA LYS A 93 -2.19 33.18 11.28
C LYS A 93 -2.72 31.96 10.52
N SER A 94 -3.21 32.17 9.29
CA SER A 94 -3.68 31.09 8.42
C SER A 94 -2.54 30.12 8.05
N LEU A 95 -1.35 30.64 7.74
CA LEU A 95 -0.15 29.84 7.47
C LEU A 95 0.22 28.97 8.68
N LEU A 96 0.26 29.53 9.88
CA LEU A 96 0.58 28.76 11.10
C LEU A 96 -0.45 27.66 11.35
N LYS A 97 -1.74 27.95 11.18
CA LYS A 97 -2.82 26.96 11.29
C LYS A 97 -2.65 25.83 10.27
N THR A 98 -2.45 26.16 8.99
CA THR A 98 -2.27 25.16 7.92
C THR A 98 -0.99 24.34 8.11
N ARG A 99 0.10 24.93 8.65
CA ARG A 99 1.31 24.17 9.02
C ARG A 99 1.03 23.15 10.13
N LYS A 100 0.26 23.52 11.14
CA LYS A 100 -0.14 22.59 12.21
C LYS A 100 -1.01 21.45 11.65
N GLU A 101 -1.98 21.78 10.79
CA GLU A 101 -2.80 20.78 10.11
C GLU A 101 -1.98 19.83 9.22
N LEU A 102 -1.01 20.37 8.47
CA LEU A 102 -0.10 19.57 7.65
C LEU A 102 0.73 18.61 8.51
N ARG A 103 1.29 19.09 9.62
CA ARG A 103 2.05 18.25 10.55
C ARG A 103 1.21 17.08 11.06
N LEU A 104 -0.02 17.34 11.53
CA LEU A 104 -0.93 16.29 11.99
C LEU A 104 -1.31 15.31 10.87
N ALA A 105 -1.50 15.80 9.64
CA ALA A 105 -1.78 14.95 8.50
C ALA A 105 -0.59 14.03 8.17
N LEU A 106 0.64 14.54 8.21
CA LEU A 106 1.87 13.77 7.99
C LEU A 106 2.09 12.73 9.10
N GLU A 107 1.88 13.10 10.36
CA GLU A 107 1.94 12.18 11.50
C GLU A 107 0.92 11.03 11.32
N LYS A 108 -0.31 11.35 10.90
CA LYS A 108 -1.31 10.33 10.57
C LYS A 108 -0.86 9.40 9.43
N CYS A 109 -0.36 9.96 8.32
CA CYS A 109 0.13 9.15 7.19
C CYS A 109 1.24 8.20 7.63
N PHE A 110 2.19 8.70 8.42
CA PHE A 110 3.31 7.91 8.94
C PHE A 110 2.81 6.76 9.82
N GLN A 111 1.93 7.04 10.78
CA GLN A 111 1.35 6.02 11.65
C GLN A 111 0.57 4.96 10.87
N SER A 112 -0.27 5.38 9.92
CA SER A 112 -1.02 4.46 9.06
C SER A 112 -0.08 3.59 8.21
N SER A 113 1.00 4.16 7.66
CA SER A 113 2.00 3.38 6.92
C SER A 113 2.70 2.36 7.80
N GLN A 114 3.11 2.72 9.02
CA GLN A 114 3.75 1.79 9.95
C GLN A 114 2.80 0.67 10.36
N GLN A 115 1.54 0.99 10.64
CA GLN A 115 0.54 -0.01 10.99
C GLN A 115 0.30 -0.99 9.84
N ASN A 116 0.20 -0.49 8.60
CA ASN A 116 0.04 -1.35 7.43
C ASN A 116 1.26 -2.28 7.26
N GLN A 117 2.48 -1.77 7.42
CA GLN A 117 3.70 -2.58 7.37
C GLN A 117 3.74 -3.67 8.44
N LEU A 118 3.33 -3.37 9.67
CA LEU A 118 3.27 -4.35 10.74
C LEU A 118 2.25 -5.46 10.47
N ILE A 119 1.09 -5.11 9.92
CA ILE A 119 0.07 -6.10 9.54
C ILE A 119 0.62 -7.04 8.46
N GLU A 120 1.27 -6.49 7.43
CA GLU A 120 1.83 -7.29 6.34
C GLU A 120 2.98 -8.17 6.82
N MET A 121 3.82 -7.66 7.72
CA MET A 121 4.89 -8.45 8.35
C MET A 121 4.31 -9.63 9.13
N ASN A 122 3.31 -9.40 9.98
CA ASN A 122 2.66 -10.46 10.76
C ASN A 122 2.00 -11.52 9.87
N ARG A 123 1.40 -11.10 8.75
CA ARG A 123 0.83 -12.00 7.76
C ARG A 123 1.90 -12.87 7.11
N LEU A 124 2.99 -12.26 6.63
CA LEU A 124 4.10 -12.99 6.00
C LEU A 124 4.78 -13.95 7.00
N GLU A 125 4.91 -13.56 8.26
CA GLU A 125 5.41 -14.44 9.32
C GLU A 125 4.51 -15.65 9.56
N ALA A 126 3.18 -15.46 9.52
CA ALA A 126 2.23 -16.56 9.61
C ALA A 126 2.34 -17.50 8.41
N GLU A 127 2.39 -16.96 7.18
CA GLU A 127 2.57 -17.76 5.96
C GLU A 127 3.87 -18.58 5.99
N VAL A 128 4.98 -17.99 6.45
CA VAL A 128 6.26 -18.71 6.62
C VAL A 128 6.15 -19.82 7.66
N ARG A 129 5.45 -19.58 8.78
CA ARG A 129 5.22 -20.60 9.80
C ARG A 129 4.42 -21.77 9.24
N ASP A 130 3.36 -21.50 8.48
CA ASP A 130 2.51 -22.52 7.87
C ASP A 130 3.29 -23.34 6.83
N LEU A 131 4.11 -22.69 6.00
CA LEU A 131 4.98 -23.37 5.04
C LEU A 131 5.97 -24.31 5.74
N ARG A 132 6.54 -23.91 6.88
CA ARG A 132 7.42 -24.79 7.67
C ARG A 132 6.66 -26.00 8.22
N ALA A 133 5.44 -25.81 8.72
CA ALA A 133 4.60 -26.90 9.19
C ALA A 133 4.26 -27.89 8.05
N LEU A 134 3.91 -27.38 6.86
CA LEU A 134 3.66 -28.21 5.68
C LEU A 134 4.89 -28.99 5.23
N LEU A 135 6.09 -28.41 5.32
CA LEU A 135 7.34 -29.10 5.01
C LEU A 135 7.61 -30.25 5.99
N GLN A 136 7.40 -30.03 7.29
CA GLN A 136 7.54 -31.07 8.30
C GLN A 136 6.53 -32.20 8.10
N GLN A 137 5.27 -31.88 7.79
CA GLN A 137 4.25 -32.87 7.47
C GLN A 137 4.63 -33.70 6.24
N ARG A 138 5.16 -33.07 5.18
CA ARG A 138 5.63 -33.78 3.99
C ARG A 138 6.82 -34.68 4.27
N GLN A 139 7.75 -34.26 5.14
CA GLN A 139 8.87 -35.09 5.54
C GLN A 139 8.40 -36.34 6.30
N GLY A 140 7.51 -36.19 7.28
CA GLY A 140 6.92 -37.33 8.00
C GLY A 140 6.12 -38.24 7.08
N ALA A 141 5.32 -37.68 6.17
CA ALA A 141 4.58 -38.48 5.18
C ALA A 141 5.51 -39.24 4.23
N ARG A 142 6.60 -38.62 3.79
CA ARG A 142 7.63 -39.29 2.97
C ARG A 142 8.23 -40.46 3.72
N GLU A 143 8.60 -40.27 4.99
CA GLU A 143 9.20 -41.31 5.81
C GLU A 143 8.26 -42.51 5.98
N LEU A 144 6.99 -42.26 6.30
CA LEU A 144 5.95 -43.29 6.37
C LEU A 144 5.77 -44.05 5.04
N ILE A 145 5.73 -43.32 3.92
CA ILE A 145 5.62 -43.93 2.58
C ILE A 145 6.83 -44.82 2.30
N LEU A 146 8.04 -44.38 2.66
CA LEU A 146 9.26 -45.16 2.46
C LEU A 146 9.27 -46.41 3.35
N GLN A 147 8.89 -46.29 4.62
CA GLN A 147 8.78 -47.42 5.55
C GLN A 147 7.76 -48.45 5.07
N GLN A 148 6.57 -48.01 4.66
CA GLN A 148 5.54 -48.90 4.12
C GLN A 148 6.04 -49.61 2.86
N ARG A 149 6.66 -48.86 1.93
CA ARG A 149 7.14 -49.43 0.67
C ARG A 149 8.31 -50.38 0.86
N PHE A 150 9.15 -50.15 1.87
CA PHE A 150 10.18 -51.09 2.27
C PHE A 150 9.56 -52.40 2.77
N LEU A 151 8.62 -52.31 3.71
CA LEU A 151 7.91 -53.48 4.24
C LEU A 151 7.22 -54.29 3.13
N ASP A 152 6.54 -53.62 2.21
CA ASP A 152 5.85 -54.27 1.09
C ASP A 152 6.82 -55.02 0.15
N LEU A 153 8.07 -54.57 0.04
CA LEU A 153 9.08 -55.15 -0.86
C LEU A 153 9.98 -56.19 -0.18
N SER A 154 10.36 -55.98 1.08
CA SER A 154 11.28 -56.85 1.82
C SER A 154 10.59 -57.89 2.69
N GLY A 155 9.31 -57.66 3.05
CA GLY A 155 8.60 -58.45 4.06
C GLY A 155 9.07 -58.20 5.50
N THR A 156 9.95 -57.23 5.73
CA THR A 156 10.50 -56.87 7.05
C THR A 156 10.32 -55.38 7.35
N HIS A 157 10.23 -55.02 8.63
CA HIS A 157 10.13 -53.62 9.03
C HIS A 157 11.43 -52.86 8.78
N TRP A 158 11.32 -51.58 8.43
CA TRP A 158 12.44 -50.66 8.34
C TRP A 158 12.94 -50.34 9.75
N GLU A 159 14.17 -50.73 10.09
CA GLU A 159 14.85 -50.28 11.31
C GLU A 159 15.67 -49.03 10.96
N PRO A 160 15.40 -47.86 11.59
CA PRO A 160 16.23 -46.68 11.38
C PRO A 160 17.64 -46.95 11.94
N ASP A 161 18.67 -46.63 11.16
CA ASP A 161 20.05 -46.66 11.62
C ASP A 161 20.21 -45.69 12.81
N GLU A 162 20.73 -46.17 13.94
CA GLU A 162 21.02 -45.37 15.16
C GLU A 162 21.94 -44.17 14.89
#